data_AF-A0A7S4EKH3-F1
#
_entry.id   AF-A0A7S4EKH3-F1
#
_cell.length_a   1.000
_cell.length_b   1.000
_cell.length_c   1.000
_cell.angle_alpha   90.00
_cell.angle_beta   90.00
_cell.angle_gamma   90.00
#
_symmetry.space_group_name_H-M   'P 1'
#
loop_
_entity.id
_entity.type
_entity.pdbx_description
1 polymer ?
#
loop_
_entity_poly.entity_id
_entity_poly.type
_entity_poly.pdbx_seq_one_letter_code
_entity_poly.pdbx_strand_id
1 'polypeptide(L)'
;MRSVHSDRVQLFRKRLEDLSEDQIFDLNKRFSDDVYIMVCIPSDAIIARNIVMGQGKGKNVEPVDWFKGMVCFNYNEEESVQDATLKSWNELCEDVGRDTLQDACILLAQRRLGTRVKKNGEVTLVEQFLRDRIDAIDNHGSDKGEAIFKSEVAPAARALNDFRKGIFKLDETDRTNRDPPSLSFLRATAKHRNDYTESYNPLLYKCGE
;
A
#
# COMPACT_ATOMS: atom_id res chain seq x y z
N MET A 1 -12.97 -1.25 34.85
CA MET A 1 -12.24 -1.76 33.65
C MET A 1 -10.97 -2.54 34.04
N ARG A 2 -11.04 -3.53 34.96
CA ARG A 2 -9.86 -4.32 35.39
C ARG A 2 -9.98 -5.84 35.14
N SER A 3 -11.08 -6.36 34.57
CA SER A 3 -11.29 -7.83 34.51
C SER A 3 -10.69 -8.50 33.25
N VAL A 4 -10.65 -7.82 32.10
CA VAL A 4 -10.25 -8.45 30.81
C VAL A 4 -8.80 -8.96 30.79
N HIS A 5 -7.91 -8.34 31.57
CA HIS A 5 -6.50 -8.75 31.63
C HIS A 5 -6.30 -10.00 32.49
N SER A 6 -7.09 -10.14 33.56
CA SER A 6 -7.07 -11.32 34.44
C SER A 6 -7.55 -12.58 33.70
N ASP A 7 -8.60 -12.45 32.89
CA ASP A 7 -9.21 -13.59 32.20
C ASP A 7 -8.28 -14.19 31.13
N ARG A 8 -7.47 -13.36 30.47
CA ARG A 8 -6.51 -13.82 29.45
C ARG A 8 -5.32 -14.55 30.05
N VAL A 9 -4.81 -14.07 31.18
CA VAL A 9 -3.70 -14.73 31.90
C VAL A 9 -4.15 -16.09 32.44
N GLN A 10 -5.37 -16.18 32.96
CA GLN A 10 -5.94 -17.44 33.42
C GLN A 10 -6.19 -18.42 32.26
N LEU A 11 -6.68 -17.95 31.12
CA LEU A 11 -6.87 -18.79 29.93
C LEU A 11 -5.54 -19.32 29.39
N PHE A 12 -4.50 -18.49 29.37
CA PHE A 12 -3.16 -18.90 28.94
C PHE A 12 -2.56 -19.95 29.87
N ARG A 13 -2.70 -19.76 31.20
CA ARG A 13 -2.23 -20.72 32.20
C ARG A 13 -2.94 -22.07 32.06
N LYS A 14 -4.27 -22.06 31.89
CA LYS A 14 -5.04 -23.28 31.69
C LYS A 14 -4.61 -24.04 30.43
N ARG A 15 -4.37 -23.34 29.33
CA ARG A 15 -3.88 -23.95 28.09
C ARG A 15 -2.46 -24.52 28.21
N LEU A 16 -1.64 -23.98 29.09
CA LEU A 16 -0.32 -24.52 29.42
C LEU A 16 -0.43 -25.80 30.26
N GLU A 17 -1.38 -25.84 31.20
CA GLU A 17 -1.70 -27.02 32.01
C GLU A 17 -2.31 -28.16 31.18
N ASP A 18 -2.96 -27.84 30.06
CA ASP A 18 -3.55 -28.81 29.13
C ASP A 18 -2.50 -29.46 28.19
N LEU A 19 -1.24 -29.02 28.20
CA LEU A 19 -0.16 -29.58 27.36
C LEU A 19 0.59 -30.70 28.09
N SER A 20 1.02 -31.73 27.34
CA SER A 20 1.92 -32.75 27.88
C SER A 20 3.34 -32.21 28.10
N GLU A 21 4.13 -32.87 28.95
CA GLU A 21 5.53 -32.49 29.20
C GLU A 21 6.35 -32.40 27.90
N ASP A 22 6.16 -33.34 26.97
CA ASP A 22 6.82 -33.33 25.67
C ASP A 22 6.45 -32.10 24.82
N GLN A 23 5.17 -31.70 24.83
CA GLN A 23 4.70 -30.51 24.10
C GLN A 23 5.23 -29.21 24.70
N ILE A 24 5.35 -29.16 26.03
CA ILE A 24 5.95 -28.02 26.74
C ILE A 24 7.45 -27.94 26.40
N PHE A 25 8.14 -29.07 26.35
CA PHE A 25 9.55 -29.14 25.98
C PHE A 25 9.78 -28.66 24.53
N ASP A 26 8.99 -29.16 23.57
CA ASP A 26 9.06 -28.72 22.17
C ASP A 26 8.73 -27.24 21.99
N LEU A 27 7.75 -26.72 22.73
CA LEU A 27 7.40 -25.30 22.71
C LEU A 27 8.58 -24.44 23.22
N ASN A 28 9.18 -24.82 24.35
CA ASN A 28 10.34 -24.12 24.90
C ASN A 28 11.54 -24.16 23.96
N LYS A 29 11.77 -25.31 23.31
CA LYS A 29 12.83 -25.46 22.31
C LYS A 29 12.61 -24.52 21.13
N ARG A 30 11.39 -24.45 20.58
CA ARG A 30 11.06 -23.49 19.50
C ARG A 30 11.17 -22.03 19.94
N PHE A 31 10.76 -21.70 21.17
CA PHE A 31 11.00 -20.36 21.71
C PHE A 31 12.49 -20.03 21.79
N SER A 32 13.33 -20.98 22.18
CA SER A 32 14.78 -20.79 22.25
C SER A 32 15.44 -20.68 20.87
N ASP A 33 14.98 -21.46 19.90
CA ASP A 33 15.63 -21.58 18.58
C ASP A 33 15.12 -20.54 17.57
N ASP A 34 13.84 -20.16 17.65
CA ASP A 34 13.17 -19.35 16.63
C ASP A 34 12.83 -17.92 17.10
N VAL A 35 12.88 -17.61 18.40
CA VAL A 35 12.50 -16.29 18.92
C VAL A 35 13.73 -15.46 19.27
N TYR A 36 13.99 -14.46 18.44
CA TYR A 36 15.06 -13.49 18.63
C TYR A 36 14.51 -12.24 19.31
N ILE A 37 15.10 -11.85 20.43
CA ILE A 37 14.75 -10.61 21.14
C ILE A 37 15.89 -9.61 20.94
N MET A 38 15.58 -8.48 20.30
CA MET A 38 16.51 -7.36 20.24
C MET A 38 16.42 -6.54 21.52
N VAL A 39 17.46 -6.62 22.35
CA VAL A 39 17.56 -5.84 23.58
C VAL A 39 18.51 -4.66 23.36
N CYS A 40 18.00 -3.44 23.51
CA CYS A 40 18.82 -2.22 23.51
C CYS A 40 19.04 -1.78 24.97
N ILE A 41 20.29 -1.71 25.40
CA ILE A 41 20.68 -1.15 26.70
C ILE A 41 21.23 0.27 26.47
N PRO A 42 20.43 1.32 26.68
CA PRO A 42 20.87 2.69 26.49
C PRO A 42 21.84 3.09 27.62
N SER A 43 22.79 3.97 27.30
CA SER A 43 23.76 4.48 28.28
C SER A 43 23.14 5.36 29.35
N ASP A 44 21.98 5.98 29.08
CA ASP A 44 21.26 6.83 30.02
C ASP A 44 19.74 6.84 29.77
N ALA A 45 19.00 7.35 30.76
CA ALA A 45 17.54 7.40 30.73
C ALA A 45 16.98 8.39 29.68
N ILE A 46 17.75 9.38 29.24
CA ILE A 46 17.34 10.35 28.22
C ILE A 46 17.34 9.67 26.85
N ILE A 47 18.38 8.92 26.52
CA ILE A 47 18.47 8.11 25.31
C ILE A 47 17.41 7.01 25.32
N ALA A 48 17.22 6.33 26.46
CA ALA A 48 16.14 5.35 26.65
C ALA A 48 14.77 5.95 26.30
N ARG A 49 14.48 7.14 26.86
CA ARG A 49 13.25 7.86 26.60
C ARG A 49 13.12 8.25 25.13
N ASN A 50 14.18 8.76 24.50
CA ASN A 50 14.14 9.15 23.09
C ASN A 50 13.91 7.96 22.16
N ILE A 51 14.50 6.80 22.46
CA ILE A 51 14.24 5.56 21.73
C ILE A 51 12.78 5.14 21.90
N VAL A 52 12.29 5.01 23.14
CA VAL A 52 10.91 4.58 23.42
C VAL A 52 9.88 5.56 22.82
N MET A 53 10.11 6.86 22.96
CA MET A 53 9.22 7.89 22.41
C MET A 53 9.32 7.99 20.87
N GLY A 54 10.48 7.67 20.29
CA GLY A 54 10.67 7.53 18.84
C GLY A 54 9.99 6.29 18.26
N GLN A 55 9.87 5.21 19.04
CA GLN A 55 9.16 3.98 18.67
C GLN A 55 7.63 4.13 18.72
N GLY A 56 7.11 5.10 19.49
CA GLY A 56 5.68 5.40 19.59
C GLY A 56 5.03 5.86 18.27
N LYS A 57 5.86 6.16 17.28
CA LYS A 57 5.48 6.29 15.87
C LYS A 57 6.54 5.51 15.09
N GLY A 58 6.38 4.19 14.96
CA GLY A 58 7.06 3.48 13.87
C GLY A 58 6.91 4.36 12.64
N LYS A 59 8.02 4.72 11.96
CA LYS A 59 8.04 5.72 10.88
C LYS A 59 6.73 5.55 10.10
N ASN A 60 5.86 6.56 10.08
CA ASN A 60 4.61 6.49 9.33
C ASN A 60 5.03 6.09 7.92
N VAL A 61 4.86 4.81 7.58
CA VAL A 61 5.24 4.32 6.28
C VAL A 61 4.24 4.97 5.36
N GLU A 62 4.70 5.96 4.62
CA GLU A 62 3.83 6.65 3.69
C GLU A 62 3.43 5.62 2.61
N PRO A 63 2.15 5.57 2.20
CA PRO A 63 1.68 4.61 1.21
C PRO A 63 2.52 4.61 -0.07
N VAL A 64 3.06 5.77 -0.45
CA VAL A 64 3.94 5.92 -1.62
C VAL A 64 5.29 5.20 -1.45
N ASP A 65 5.86 5.18 -0.25
CA ASP A 65 7.11 4.45 0.02
C ASP A 65 6.87 2.95 0.08
N TRP A 66 5.71 2.55 0.61
CA TRP A 66 5.30 1.14 0.59
C TRP A 66 5.09 0.64 -0.84
N PHE A 67 4.39 1.42 -1.67
CA PHE A 67 4.24 1.13 -3.10
C PHE A 67 5.58 0.99 -3.79
N LYS A 68 6.50 1.93 -3.56
CA LYS A 68 7.85 1.91 -4.12
C LYS A 68 8.59 0.62 -3.73
N GLY A 69 8.54 0.25 -2.46
CA GLY A 69 9.13 -1.00 -1.94
C GLY A 69 8.61 -2.23 -2.67
N MET A 70 7.29 -2.32 -2.82
CA MET A 70 6.63 -3.47 -3.43
C MET A 70 6.90 -3.55 -4.94
N VAL A 71 6.68 -2.43 -5.65
CA VAL A 71 6.70 -2.36 -7.11
C VAL A 71 8.12 -2.36 -7.68
N CYS A 72 9.08 -1.74 -6.99
CA CYS A 72 10.45 -1.68 -7.47
C CYS A 72 11.29 -2.88 -7.03
N PHE A 73 11.02 -3.49 -5.86
CA PHE A 73 11.90 -4.51 -5.29
C PHE A 73 11.21 -5.86 -5.04
N ASN A 74 10.13 -5.90 -4.25
CA ASN A 74 9.61 -7.17 -3.74
C ASN A 74 9.04 -8.12 -4.81
N TYR A 75 8.71 -7.59 -5.99
CA TYR A 75 8.07 -8.34 -7.08
C TYR A 75 8.82 -8.26 -8.41
N ASN A 76 10.11 -7.94 -8.37
CA ASN A 76 11.02 -8.07 -9.49
C ASN A 76 12.20 -8.94 -9.05
N GLU A 77 12.50 -10.00 -9.80
CA GLU A 77 13.59 -10.93 -9.43
C GLU A 77 14.95 -10.41 -9.91
N GLU A 78 14.98 -9.69 -11.03
CA GLU A 78 16.22 -9.18 -11.62
C GLU A 78 16.63 -7.82 -11.06
N GLU A 79 17.85 -7.70 -10.51
CA GLU A 79 18.40 -6.46 -9.96
C GLU A 79 18.45 -5.32 -10.99
N SER A 80 18.76 -5.64 -12.25
CA SER A 80 18.73 -4.68 -13.37
C SER A 80 17.34 -4.06 -13.56
N VAL A 81 16.28 -4.86 -13.42
CA VAL A 81 14.89 -4.41 -13.53
C VAL A 81 14.47 -3.63 -12.29
N GLN A 82 14.93 -4.02 -11.11
CA GLN A 82 14.71 -3.25 -9.87
C GLN A 82 15.29 -1.83 -10.00
N ASP A 83 16.54 -1.70 -10.46
CA ASP A 83 17.22 -0.42 -10.64
C ASP A 83 16.56 0.44 -11.73
N ALA A 84 16.19 -0.17 -12.86
CA ALA A 84 15.49 0.53 -13.93
C ALA A 84 14.11 1.03 -13.48
N THR A 85 13.34 0.19 -12.78
CA THR A 85 12.02 0.53 -12.25
C THR A 85 12.13 1.62 -11.18
N LEU A 86 13.14 1.54 -10.31
CA LEU A 86 13.44 2.55 -9.29
C LEU A 86 13.76 3.90 -9.93
N LYS A 87 14.58 3.90 -11.00
CA LYS A 87 14.92 5.12 -11.73
C LYS A 87 13.67 5.74 -12.35
N SER A 88 12.86 4.96 -13.07
CA SER A 88 11.60 5.45 -13.65
C SER A 88 10.59 5.91 -12.60
N TRP A 89 10.56 5.28 -11.42
CA TRP A 89 9.75 5.73 -10.29
C TRP A 89 10.17 7.11 -9.81
N ASN A 90 11.48 7.33 -9.63
CA ASN A 90 12.00 8.62 -9.18
C ASN A 90 11.75 9.71 -10.23
N GLU A 91 11.98 9.44 -11.51
CA GLU A 91 11.67 10.35 -12.63
C GLU A 91 10.17 10.72 -12.65
N LEU A 92 9.28 9.74 -12.47
CA LEU A 92 7.85 10.00 -12.38
C LEU A 92 7.51 10.86 -11.15
N CYS A 93 8.12 10.57 -10.01
CA CYS A 93 7.92 11.33 -8.77
C CYS A 93 8.37 12.79 -8.91
N GLU A 94 9.45 13.05 -9.64
CA GLU A 94 9.92 14.40 -9.97
C GLU A 94 8.94 15.14 -10.90
N ASP A 95 8.35 14.45 -11.87
CA ASP A 95 7.41 15.03 -12.85
C ASP A 95 6.02 15.36 -12.26
N VAL A 96 5.45 14.44 -11.46
CA VAL A 96 4.08 14.58 -10.93
C VAL A 96 4.01 15.06 -9.49
N GLY A 97 5.12 14.99 -8.76
CA GLY A 97 5.18 15.24 -7.32
C GLY A 97 4.73 14.05 -6.47
N ARG A 98 5.37 13.90 -5.30
CA ARG A 98 5.13 12.81 -4.35
C ARG A 98 3.67 12.68 -3.91
N ASP A 99 3.01 13.81 -3.61
CA ASP A 99 1.62 13.81 -3.14
C ASP A 99 0.65 13.33 -4.23
N THR A 100 0.88 13.72 -5.48
CA THR A 100 0.08 13.27 -6.63
C THR A 100 0.28 11.79 -6.88
N LEU A 101 1.52 11.30 -6.81
CA LEU A 101 1.81 9.89 -6.95
C LEU A 101 1.14 9.07 -5.84
N GLN A 102 1.23 9.53 -4.59
CA GLN A 102 0.56 8.89 -3.45
C GLN A 102 -0.96 8.81 -3.66
N ASP A 103 -1.60 9.94 -4.01
CA ASP A 103 -3.05 9.98 -4.21
C ASP A 103 -3.51 9.12 -5.38
N ALA A 104 -2.76 9.10 -6.48
CA ALA A 104 -3.05 8.25 -7.63
C ALA A 104 -3.05 6.77 -7.25
N CYS A 105 -2.04 6.35 -6.49
CA CYS A 105 -1.91 4.98 -6.03
C CYS A 105 -3.03 4.58 -5.05
N ILE A 106 -3.44 5.47 -4.14
CA ILE A 106 -4.59 5.24 -3.25
C ILE A 106 -5.90 5.17 -4.05
N LEU A 107 -6.11 6.07 -5.01
CA LEU A 107 -7.31 6.09 -5.85
C LEU A 107 -7.42 4.83 -6.71
N LEU A 108 -6.31 4.35 -7.25
CA LEU A 108 -6.23 3.07 -7.96
C LEU A 108 -6.68 1.91 -7.05
N ALA A 109 -6.11 1.81 -5.85
CA ALA A 109 -6.46 0.76 -4.90
C ALA A 109 -7.93 0.82 -4.48
N GLN A 110 -8.46 2.02 -4.19
CA GLN A 110 -9.88 2.23 -3.87
C GLN A 110 -10.80 1.80 -5.01
N ARG A 111 -10.47 2.21 -6.25
CA ARG A 111 -11.26 1.89 -7.43
C ARG A 111 -11.31 0.39 -7.70
N ARG A 112 -10.20 -0.31 -7.50
CA ARG A 112 -10.09 -1.75 -7.78
C ARG A 112 -10.77 -2.60 -6.71
N LEU A 113 -10.55 -2.27 -5.45
CA LEU A 113 -11.13 -3.01 -4.33
C LEU A 113 -12.60 -2.64 -4.09
N GLY A 114 -13.10 -1.54 -4.67
CA GLY A 114 -14.46 -1.05 -4.44
C GLY A 114 -14.69 -0.59 -3.01
N THR A 115 -13.63 -0.28 -2.25
CA THR A 115 -13.70 0.06 -0.83
C THR A 115 -13.22 1.49 -0.57
N ARG A 116 -13.74 2.09 0.51
CA ARG A 116 -13.23 3.38 1.01
C ARG A 116 -12.03 3.15 1.92
N VAL A 117 -11.05 4.05 1.83
CA VAL A 117 -9.93 4.10 2.79
C VAL A 117 -10.49 4.27 4.20
N LYS A 118 -10.15 3.34 5.08
CA LYS A 118 -10.38 3.48 6.52
C LYS A 118 -9.31 4.40 7.11
N LYS A 119 -9.60 5.03 8.25
CA LYS A 119 -8.62 5.87 8.97
C LYS A 119 -7.33 5.06 9.23
N ASN A 120 -6.19 5.56 8.76
CA ASN A 120 -4.87 4.91 8.83
C ASN A 120 -4.81 3.54 8.12
N GLY A 121 -5.70 3.27 7.17
CA GLY A 121 -5.80 2.01 6.43
C GLY A 121 -5.25 2.10 5.01
N GLU A 122 -4.58 3.19 4.65
CA GLU A 122 -4.05 3.44 3.32
C GLU A 122 -3.07 2.34 2.90
N VAL A 123 -2.10 2.01 3.76
CA VAL A 123 -1.07 0.99 3.48
C VAL A 123 -1.71 -0.39 3.29
N THR A 124 -2.64 -0.78 4.17
CA THR A 124 -3.33 -2.08 4.06
C THR A 124 -4.16 -2.18 2.78
N LEU A 125 -4.84 -1.10 2.39
CA LEU A 125 -5.62 -1.06 1.16
C LEU A 125 -4.72 -1.26 -0.07
N VAL A 126 -3.59 -0.56 -0.07
CA VAL A 126 -2.60 -0.59 -1.12
C VAL A 126 -1.95 -1.97 -1.24
N GLU A 127 -1.59 -2.55 -0.10
CA GLU A 127 -0.99 -3.88 -0.05
C GLU A 127 -1.95 -4.94 -0.60
N GLN A 128 -3.23 -4.88 -0.21
CA GLN A 128 -4.24 -5.80 -0.73
C GLN A 128 -4.39 -5.66 -2.25
N PHE A 129 -4.46 -4.42 -2.75
CA PHE A 129 -4.54 -4.17 -4.19
C PHE A 129 -3.36 -4.79 -4.94
N LEU A 130 -2.13 -4.58 -4.46
CA LEU A 130 -0.93 -5.13 -5.11
C LEU A 130 -0.93 -6.66 -5.08
N ARG A 131 -1.24 -7.28 -3.93
CA ARG A 131 -1.35 -8.75 -3.81
C ARG A 131 -2.36 -9.32 -4.82
N ASP A 132 -3.57 -8.77 -4.85
CA ASP A 132 -4.63 -9.22 -5.77
C ASP A 132 -4.20 -9.10 -7.24
N ARG A 133 -3.45 -8.04 -7.60
CA ARG A 133 -2.97 -7.85 -8.97
C ARG A 133 -1.82 -8.78 -9.33
N ILE A 134 -0.93 -9.07 -8.39
CA ILE A 134 0.20 -9.96 -8.61
C ILE A 134 -0.27 -11.40 -8.76
N ASP A 135 -1.27 -11.80 -7.96
CA ASP A 135 -1.93 -13.10 -8.08
C ASP A 135 -2.69 -13.22 -9.41
N ALA A 136 -3.21 -12.11 -9.94
CA ALA A 136 -3.88 -12.06 -11.24
C ALA A 136 -2.94 -11.97 -12.45
N ILE A 137 -1.65 -11.65 -12.24
CA ILE A 137 -0.63 -11.68 -13.30
C ILE A 137 -0.06 -13.11 -13.35
N ASP A 138 -0.46 -13.83 -14.40
CA ASP A 138 -0.17 -15.24 -14.62
C ASP A 138 1.34 -15.57 -14.52
N ASN A 139 1.65 -16.79 -14.08
CA ASN A 139 2.92 -17.26 -13.50
C ASN A 139 4.15 -17.36 -14.43
N HIS A 140 4.32 -16.46 -15.40
CA HIS A 140 5.45 -16.53 -16.36
C HIS A 140 6.32 -15.27 -16.47
N GLY A 141 6.06 -14.22 -15.69
CA GLY A 141 6.94 -13.04 -15.60
C GLY A 141 7.60 -12.93 -14.23
N SER A 142 8.92 -12.83 -14.20
CA SER A 142 9.75 -12.52 -13.01
C SER A 142 9.51 -11.10 -12.48
N ASP A 143 9.10 -10.17 -13.35
CA ASP A 143 9.07 -8.73 -13.05
C ASP A 143 7.65 -8.17 -13.01
N LYS A 144 6.84 -8.78 -12.14
CA LYS A 144 5.42 -8.42 -11.94
C LYS A 144 5.28 -6.99 -11.39
N GLY A 145 6.25 -6.53 -10.61
CA GLY A 145 6.30 -5.16 -10.09
C GLY A 145 6.41 -4.13 -11.22
N GLU A 146 7.40 -4.30 -12.11
CA GLU A 146 7.58 -3.43 -13.27
C GLU A 146 6.33 -3.40 -14.17
N ALA A 147 5.70 -4.55 -14.40
CA ALA A 147 4.48 -4.64 -15.19
C ALA A 147 3.35 -3.78 -14.60
N ILE A 148 3.13 -3.85 -13.28
CA ILE A 148 2.13 -3.04 -12.57
C ILE A 148 2.50 -1.54 -12.62
N PHE A 149 3.79 -1.22 -12.48
CA PHE A 149 4.26 0.16 -12.57
C PHE A 149 3.90 0.79 -13.92
N LYS A 150 4.28 0.12 -15.02
CA LYS A 150 4.10 0.62 -16.39
C LYS A 150 2.64 0.66 -16.81
N SER A 151 1.86 -0.36 -16.44
CA SER A 151 0.49 -0.53 -16.93
C SER A 151 -0.57 0.23 -16.12
N GLU A 152 -0.38 0.41 -14.81
CA GLU A 152 -1.41 0.97 -13.92
C GLU A 152 -0.92 2.21 -13.17
N VAL A 153 0.23 2.13 -12.48
CA VAL A 153 0.68 3.20 -11.58
C VAL A 153 1.08 4.48 -12.33
N ALA A 154 1.99 4.36 -13.30
CA ALA A 154 2.48 5.53 -14.04
C ALA A 154 1.38 6.23 -14.85
N PRO A 155 0.49 5.51 -15.59
CA PRO A 155 -0.63 6.14 -16.27
C PRO A 155 -1.60 6.85 -15.32
N ALA A 156 -1.91 6.26 -14.16
CA ALA A 156 -2.81 6.88 -13.21
C ALA A 156 -2.23 8.14 -12.56
N ALA A 157 -0.93 8.13 -12.24
CA ALA A 157 -0.24 9.29 -11.69
C ALA A 157 -0.20 10.46 -12.69
N ARG A 158 0.10 10.17 -13.97
CA ARG A 158 0.07 11.17 -15.04
C ARG A 158 -1.35 11.71 -15.26
N ALA A 159 -2.35 10.84 -15.36
CA ALA A 159 -3.75 11.26 -15.52
C ALA A 159 -4.24 12.13 -14.35
N LEU A 160 -3.86 11.80 -13.12
CA LEU A 160 -4.20 12.64 -11.96
C LEU A 160 -3.47 13.98 -11.98
N ASN A 161 -2.20 14.00 -12.41
CA ASN A 161 -1.44 15.24 -12.57
C ASN A 161 -2.08 16.15 -13.62
N ASP A 162 -2.46 15.60 -14.79
CA ASP A 162 -3.10 16.34 -15.87
C ASP A 162 -4.47 16.89 -15.44
N PHE A 163 -5.22 16.11 -14.67
CA PHE A 163 -6.46 16.55 -14.04
C PHE A 163 -6.22 17.71 -13.06
N ARG A 164 -5.21 17.63 -12.19
CA ARG A 164 -4.86 18.71 -11.24
C ARG A 164 -4.36 19.98 -11.94
N LYS A 165 -3.67 19.82 -13.07
CA LYS A 165 -3.19 20.92 -13.92
C LYS A 165 -4.31 21.54 -14.77
N GLY A 166 -5.54 21.02 -14.70
CA GLY A 166 -6.69 21.53 -15.46
C GLY A 166 -6.61 21.25 -16.97
N ILE A 167 -5.75 20.31 -17.38
CA ILE A 167 -5.65 19.88 -18.78
C ILE A 167 -6.89 19.07 -19.17
N PHE A 168 -7.48 18.35 -18.20
CA PHE A 168 -8.70 17.57 -18.39
C PHE A 168 -9.95 18.46 -18.30
N LYS A 169 -10.67 18.61 -19.42
CA LYS A 169 -11.99 19.26 -19.48
C LYS A 169 -13.07 18.18 -19.53
N LEU A 170 -13.99 18.22 -18.57
CA LEU A 170 -15.05 17.21 -18.43
C LEU A 170 -16.15 17.33 -19.51
N ASP A 171 -16.19 18.42 -20.27
CA ASP A 171 -17.07 18.58 -21.44
C ASP A 171 -16.59 19.75 -22.32
N GLU A 172 -16.71 19.65 -23.66
CA GLU A 172 -16.44 20.77 -24.59
C GLU A 172 -17.52 21.86 -24.52
N THR A 173 -18.68 21.53 -23.96
CA THR A 173 -19.83 22.43 -23.84
C THR A 173 -19.78 23.32 -22.59
N ASP A 174 -19.02 22.95 -21.56
CA ASP A 174 -18.96 23.69 -20.31
C ASP A 174 -17.78 24.67 -20.31
N ARG A 175 -17.97 25.81 -20.99
CA ARG A 175 -17.07 26.97 -21.02
C ARG A 175 -16.91 27.68 -19.67
N THR A 176 -17.39 27.08 -18.58
CA THR A 176 -17.19 27.63 -17.24
C THR A 176 -15.94 27.02 -16.64
N ASN A 177 -14.99 27.90 -16.30
CA ASN A 177 -13.70 27.64 -15.68
C ASN A 177 -13.90 27.02 -14.28
N ARG A 178 -14.46 25.82 -14.21
CA ARG A 178 -14.74 25.12 -12.97
C ARG A 178 -13.48 24.42 -12.53
N ASP A 179 -13.05 24.72 -11.31
CA ASP A 179 -11.94 24.04 -10.66
C ASP A 179 -12.12 22.52 -10.77
N PRO A 180 -11.04 21.76 -11.02
CA PRO A 180 -11.12 20.31 -11.12
C PRO A 180 -11.79 19.73 -9.85
N PRO A 181 -12.69 18.74 -9.99
CA PRO A 181 -13.36 18.13 -8.85
C PRO A 181 -12.39 17.74 -7.72
N SER A 182 -12.76 18.03 -6.48
CA SER A 182 -11.91 17.76 -5.30
C SER A 182 -11.49 16.29 -5.19
N LEU A 183 -10.36 16.00 -4.52
CA LEU A 183 -9.93 14.63 -4.24
C LEU A 183 -11.02 13.81 -3.53
N SER A 184 -11.79 14.45 -2.65
CA SER A 184 -12.93 13.82 -2.00
C SER A 184 -13.99 13.36 -2.99
N PHE A 185 -14.22 14.11 -4.06
CA PHE A 185 -15.10 13.73 -5.16
C PHE A 185 -14.54 12.52 -5.93
N LEU A 186 -13.26 12.56 -6.31
CA LEU A 186 -12.62 11.43 -7.01
C LEU A 186 -12.64 10.13 -6.18
N ARG A 187 -12.38 10.23 -4.87
CA ARG A 187 -12.46 9.10 -3.94
C ARG A 187 -13.90 8.60 -3.76
N ALA A 188 -14.89 9.48 -3.87
CA ALA A 188 -16.30 9.09 -3.82
C ALA A 188 -16.76 8.39 -5.12
N THR A 189 -16.32 8.86 -6.28
CA THR A 189 -16.69 8.30 -7.59
C THR A 189 -15.94 7.02 -7.93
N ALA A 190 -14.74 6.80 -7.38
CA ALA A 190 -14.00 5.55 -7.50
C ALA A 190 -14.81 4.31 -7.07
N LYS A 191 -15.82 4.47 -6.21
CA LYS A 191 -16.74 3.41 -5.78
C LYS A 191 -17.72 2.94 -6.88
N HIS A 192 -18.10 3.83 -7.80
CA HIS A 192 -19.30 3.67 -8.63
C HIS A 192 -19.09 2.93 -9.96
N ARG A 193 -17.92 2.32 -10.22
CA ARG A 193 -17.63 1.70 -11.53
C ARG A 193 -17.87 0.17 -11.60
N ASN A 194 -18.18 -0.51 -10.50
CA ASN A 194 -18.48 -1.95 -10.55
C ASN A 194 -19.85 -2.29 -11.19
N ASP A 195 -20.69 -1.29 -11.48
CA ASP A 195 -22.04 -1.51 -12.04
C ASP A 195 -22.12 -1.41 -13.57
N TYR A 196 -21.01 -1.16 -14.29
CA TYR A 196 -21.04 -0.90 -15.76
C TYR A 196 -20.09 -1.78 -16.61
N THR A 197 -19.49 -2.83 -16.07
CA THR A 197 -18.52 -3.68 -16.81
C THR A 197 -19.15 -4.79 -17.67
N GLU A 198 -20.33 -4.58 -18.24
CA GLU A 198 -20.87 -5.44 -19.32
C GLU A 198 -20.91 -4.78 -20.70
N SER A 199 -20.47 -3.53 -20.87
CA SER A 199 -20.55 -2.90 -22.20
C SER A 199 -19.52 -1.80 -22.49
N TYR A 200 -18.22 -2.08 -22.42
CA TYR A 200 -17.26 -1.20 -23.11
C TYR A 200 -16.16 -1.97 -23.86
N ASN A 201 -16.28 -1.87 -25.18
CA ASN A 201 -15.38 -2.36 -26.22
C ASN A 201 -14.11 -1.47 -26.25
N PRO A 202 -12.88 -2.02 -26.18
CA PRO A 202 -11.65 -1.23 -26.11
C PRO A 202 -11.21 -0.77 -27.50
N LEU A 203 -11.99 0.08 -28.16
CA LEU A 203 -11.61 0.72 -29.42
C LEU A 203 -12.21 2.11 -29.46
N LEU A 204 -11.46 3.10 -28.96
CA LEU A 204 -11.47 4.50 -29.40
C LEU A 204 -10.41 5.30 -28.60
N TYR A 205 -9.15 4.93 -28.80
CA TYR A 205 -8.05 5.89 -28.68
C TYR A 205 -7.82 6.45 -30.08
N LYS A 206 -8.27 7.67 -30.33
CA LYS A 206 -7.69 8.53 -31.36
C LYS A 206 -7.15 9.77 -30.64
N CYS A 207 -5.84 9.82 -30.46
CA CYS A 207 -5.14 11.08 -30.31
C CYS A 207 -5.41 11.89 -31.59
N GLY A 208 -5.90 13.11 -31.46
CA GLY A 208 -5.99 14.04 -32.57
C GLY A 208 -4.59 14.55 -32.94
N GLU A 209 -4.25 14.41 -34.22
CA GLU A 209 -3.38 15.36 -34.93
C GLU A 209 -4.15 16.66 -35.23
#